data_AF-A0A370H5H7-F1
#
_entry.id   AF-A0A370H5H7-F1
#
_cell.length_a   1.000
_cell.length_b   1.000
_cell.length_c   1.000
_cell.angle_alpha   90.00
_cell.angle_beta   90.00
_cell.angle_gamma   90.00
#
_symmetry.space_group_name_H-M   'P 1'
#
loop_
_entity.id
_entity.type
_entity.pdbx_description
1 polymer ?
#
loop_
_entity_poly.entity_id
_entity_poly.type
_entity_poly.pdbx_seq_one_letter_code
_entity_poly.pdbx_strand_id
1 'polypeptide(L)'
;MTITAFTDVAFAELPAGTFAYRRWGGADPGRPVAVLLHGNADSSAAWARVGPVLAEGFTVYALDLRGHGASATPPAGRYELDAAADDVRAFLDALELRSPLLVGHSWGAAIALLVAVGSGDSPARPLRGLVLEELPPEQTLDFYGAERVRRLQAVVGAAPEEIREFVSERHRSWHPVDLDTFIYGLTQVDSTTVRAVSAEGASQGPLLPLLAELTVPTLLLRADPRQLTILNDTDWVRARDLLPVRAGAVQIADAAHDIHRTAFDEFVRAVEEFLRETNSSPKDPAGERPSAETSAQSPRITPLPAEEVGRLTGGRFQGEALAPLFGGAGAAVLGDKPPLNLVATVAHDPDLLIAVAPLLLRVANGRLPARDREIVVLRVAGSTGSRYVGAIHRRVATELGMSEQEIDAATTDPEAREWTEHDAALVRAVDELRGPGATVTDETWRRLGIRYDEPQLLELLALVGAYTLVAGLANSCGMPVDEWLGDPAGSPDPNAMVGRAGGYSK
;
A
#
# COMPACT_ATOMS: atom_id res chain seq x y z
N MET A 1 3.51 -34.93 1.12
CA MET A 1 2.91 -35.10 -0.22
C MET A 1 3.97 -35.70 -1.12
N THR A 2 3.65 -36.76 -1.85
CA THR A 2 4.54 -37.38 -2.86
C THR A 2 4.46 -36.57 -4.17
N ILE A 3 5.51 -36.59 -4.99
CA ILE A 3 5.65 -35.88 -6.30
C ILE A 3 4.41 -36.00 -7.21
N THR A 4 3.63 -37.07 -7.08
CA THR A 4 2.36 -37.30 -7.81
C THR A 4 1.24 -36.30 -7.53
N ALA A 5 1.30 -35.48 -6.47
CA ALA A 5 0.20 -34.57 -6.11
C ALA A 5 0.08 -33.33 -7.03
N PHE A 6 1.10 -33.01 -7.83
CA PHE A 6 1.12 -31.82 -8.68
C PHE A 6 1.41 -32.15 -10.16
N THR A 7 1.05 -33.35 -10.63
CA THR A 7 1.13 -33.72 -12.05
C THR A 7 -0.22 -33.73 -12.74
N ASP A 8 -1.31 -33.80 -11.99
CA ASP A 8 -2.65 -33.79 -12.56
C ASP A 8 -3.03 -32.39 -13.04
N VAL A 9 -3.17 -32.26 -14.36
CA VAL A 9 -3.62 -31.05 -15.06
C VAL A 9 -4.86 -31.35 -15.89
N ALA A 10 -5.78 -30.40 -15.94
CA ALA A 10 -6.87 -30.34 -16.89
C ALA A 10 -6.51 -29.36 -18.01
N PHE A 11 -7.29 -29.37 -19.09
CA PHE A 11 -7.03 -28.54 -20.27
C PHE A 11 -8.26 -27.73 -20.66
N ALA A 12 -8.02 -26.53 -21.19
CA ALA A 12 -9.01 -25.67 -21.82
C ALA A 12 -8.54 -25.28 -23.22
N GLU A 13 -9.45 -25.27 -24.19
CA GLU A 13 -9.16 -24.83 -25.56
C GLU A 13 -9.37 -23.33 -25.68
N LEU A 14 -8.30 -22.58 -25.95
CA LEU A 14 -8.29 -21.13 -26.10
C LEU A 14 -7.91 -20.75 -27.55
N PRO A 15 -8.14 -19.50 -27.99
CA PRO A 15 -7.77 -19.07 -29.34
C PRO A 15 -6.29 -19.26 -29.68
N ALA A 16 -5.40 -19.15 -28.68
CA ALA A 16 -3.96 -19.34 -28.85
C ALA A 16 -3.50 -20.81 -28.77
N GLY A 17 -4.41 -21.76 -28.46
CA GLY A 17 -4.14 -23.19 -28.37
C GLY A 17 -4.71 -23.84 -27.11
N THR A 18 -4.24 -25.06 -26.81
CA THR A 18 -4.62 -25.79 -25.60
C THR A 18 -3.84 -25.28 -24.38
N PHE A 19 -4.53 -24.91 -23.31
CA PHE A 19 -3.93 -24.41 -22.06
C PHE A 19 -4.19 -25.37 -20.91
N ALA A 20 -3.14 -25.72 -20.18
CA ALA A 20 -3.20 -26.56 -19.01
C ALA A 20 -3.52 -25.75 -17.76
N TYR A 21 -4.28 -26.34 -16.84
CA TYR A 21 -4.55 -25.75 -15.54
C TYR A 21 -4.73 -26.81 -14.47
N ARG A 22 -4.50 -26.41 -13.22
CA ARG A 22 -4.77 -27.22 -12.03
C ARG A 22 -6.01 -26.73 -11.33
N ARG A 23 -6.65 -27.64 -10.60
CA ARG A 23 -7.86 -27.33 -9.85
C ARG A 23 -7.79 -27.88 -8.44
N TRP A 24 -8.19 -27.07 -7.47
CA TRP A 24 -8.44 -27.48 -6.09
C TRP A 24 -9.85 -27.07 -5.65
N GLY A 25 -10.42 -27.80 -4.70
CA GLY A 25 -11.76 -27.55 -4.16
C GLY A 25 -12.90 -28.14 -5.01
N GLY A 26 -14.08 -28.25 -4.37
CA GLY A 26 -15.31 -28.78 -4.98
C GLY A 26 -15.85 -27.94 -6.14
N ALA A 27 -16.70 -28.54 -6.97
CA ALA A 27 -17.35 -27.92 -8.13
C ALA A 27 -18.75 -27.36 -7.83
N ASP A 28 -19.01 -27.00 -6.57
CA ASP A 28 -20.34 -26.61 -6.13
C ASP A 28 -20.84 -25.35 -6.87
N PRO A 29 -21.99 -25.40 -7.55
CA PRO A 29 -22.55 -24.26 -8.27
C PRO A 29 -22.92 -23.16 -7.28
N GLY A 30 -22.07 -22.14 -7.13
CA GLY A 30 -22.25 -21.04 -6.19
C GLY A 30 -21.03 -20.78 -5.30
N ARG A 31 -20.06 -21.69 -5.28
CA ARG A 31 -18.79 -21.44 -4.61
C ARG A 31 -18.00 -20.35 -5.36
N PRO A 32 -17.39 -19.38 -4.65
CA PRO A 32 -16.61 -18.37 -5.33
C PRO A 32 -15.37 -18.97 -6.01
N VAL A 33 -14.91 -18.31 -7.07
CA VAL A 33 -13.78 -18.78 -7.87
C VAL A 33 -12.54 -17.96 -7.57
N ALA A 34 -11.39 -18.62 -7.47
CA ALA A 34 -10.07 -17.99 -7.48
C ALA A 34 -9.25 -18.51 -8.64
N VAL A 35 -8.55 -17.61 -9.35
CA VAL A 35 -7.65 -17.95 -10.45
C VAL A 35 -6.24 -17.47 -10.10
N LEU A 36 -5.26 -18.36 -10.21
CA LEU A 36 -3.86 -18.14 -9.80
C LEU A 36 -2.94 -18.15 -11.02
N LEU A 37 -2.10 -17.12 -11.16
CA LEU A 37 -1.21 -16.90 -12.29
C LEU A 37 0.25 -16.83 -11.81
N HIS A 38 1.09 -17.75 -12.29
CA HIS A 38 2.49 -17.87 -11.88
C HIS A 38 3.42 -16.83 -12.53
N GLY A 39 4.65 -16.72 -12.03
CA GLY A 39 5.71 -15.87 -12.60
C GLY A 39 6.42 -16.46 -13.82
N ASN A 40 7.33 -15.69 -14.43
CA ASN A 40 8.17 -16.18 -15.53
C ASN A 40 9.11 -17.29 -15.02
N ALA A 41 9.36 -18.31 -15.84
CA ALA A 41 10.15 -19.50 -15.49
C ALA A 41 9.55 -20.37 -14.37
N ASP A 42 8.22 -20.47 -14.30
CA ASP A 42 7.47 -21.30 -13.35
C ASP A 42 6.27 -22.00 -14.03
N SER A 43 5.36 -22.59 -13.26
CA SER A 43 4.10 -23.17 -13.75
C SER A 43 2.98 -23.07 -12.71
N SER A 44 1.77 -23.51 -13.05
CA SER A 44 0.64 -23.66 -12.11
C SER A 44 0.99 -24.49 -10.86
N ALA A 45 2.02 -25.33 -10.92
CA ALA A 45 2.50 -26.11 -9.77
C ALA A 45 3.07 -25.24 -8.64
N ALA A 46 3.48 -24.00 -8.91
CA ALA A 46 3.90 -23.03 -7.89
C ALA A 46 2.88 -22.87 -6.76
N TRP A 47 1.60 -22.98 -7.11
CA TRP A 47 0.48 -22.80 -6.21
C TRP A 47 0.11 -24.06 -5.44
N ALA A 48 0.93 -25.10 -5.47
CA ALA A 48 0.75 -26.39 -4.80
C ALA A 48 0.36 -26.31 -3.31
N ARG A 49 0.91 -25.34 -2.57
CA ARG A 49 0.58 -25.11 -1.16
C ARG A 49 -0.57 -24.13 -0.97
N VAL A 50 -0.62 -23.08 -1.78
CA VAL A 50 -1.63 -22.01 -1.69
C VAL A 50 -3.01 -22.49 -2.14
N GLY A 51 -3.06 -23.27 -3.23
CA GLY A 51 -4.27 -23.79 -3.84
C GLY A 51 -5.17 -24.55 -2.87
N PRO A 52 -4.66 -25.54 -2.11
CA PRO A 52 -5.43 -26.23 -1.08
C PRO A 52 -5.98 -25.33 0.02
N VAL A 53 -5.23 -24.31 0.45
CA VAL A 53 -5.67 -23.37 1.49
C VAL A 53 -6.81 -22.50 0.98
N LEU A 54 -6.66 -21.89 -0.21
CA LEU A 54 -7.74 -21.12 -0.81
C LEU A 54 -8.95 -22.00 -1.16
N ALA A 55 -8.74 -23.29 -1.42
CA ALA A 55 -9.79 -24.26 -1.69
C ALA A 55 -10.63 -24.64 -0.46
N GLU A 56 -10.38 -24.05 0.71
CA GLU A 56 -11.30 -24.06 1.85
C GLU A 56 -12.48 -23.11 1.64
N GLY A 57 -12.29 -22.01 0.91
CA GLY A 57 -13.34 -21.03 0.57
C GLY A 57 -13.76 -21.05 -0.90
N PHE A 58 -12.84 -21.36 -1.81
CA PHE A 58 -13.00 -21.18 -3.25
C PHE A 58 -12.97 -22.49 -4.03
N THR A 59 -13.48 -22.44 -5.26
CA THR A 59 -13.00 -23.32 -6.33
C THR A 59 -11.80 -22.64 -6.96
N VAL A 60 -10.63 -23.26 -6.87
CA VAL A 60 -9.35 -22.64 -7.27
C VAL A 60 -8.87 -23.23 -8.58
N TYR A 61 -8.46 -22.37 -9.50
CA TYR A 61 -7.84 -22.73 -10.77
C TYR A 61 -6.44 -22.09 -10.84
N ALA A 62 -5.38 -22.86 -11.07
CA ALA A 62 -4.07 -22.30 -11.40
C ALA A 62 -3.75 -22.59 -12.86
N LEU A 63 -3.54 -21.54 -13.65
CA LEU A 63 -3.30 -21.64 -15.08
C LEU A 63 -1.80 -21.77 -15.37
N ASP A 64 -1.42 -22.71 -16.22
CA ASP A 64 -0.11 -22.66 -16.89
C ASP A 64 -0.21 -21.56 -17.96
N LEU A 65 0.55 -20.48 -17.80
CA LEU A 65 0.57 -19.37 -18.74
C LEU A 65 1.23 -19.79 -20.06
N ARG A 66 1.00 -19.00 -21.12
CA ARG A 66 1.55 -19.30 -22.46
C ARG A 66 3.06 -19.58 -22.40
N GLY A 67 3.48 -20.59 -23.13
CA GLY A 67 4.86 -21.03 -23.20
C GLY A 67 5.39 -21.78 -21.97
N HIS A 68 4.58 -21.97 -20.93
CA HIS A 68 4.97 -22.62 -19.68
C HIS A 68 4.10 -23.85 -19.41
N GLY A 69 4.64 -24.76 -18.60
CA GLY A 69 3.90 -25.94 -18.16
C GLY A 69 3.50 -26.82 -19.34
N ALA A 70 2.25 -27.29 -19.32
CA ALA A 70 1.67 -28.07 -20.42
C ALA A 70 0.78 -27.21 -21.36
N SER A 71 0.86 -25.88 -21.27
CA SER A 71 0.13 -24.98 -22.15
C SER A 71 0.81 -24.79 -23.51
N ALA A 72 0.05 -24.27 -24.47
CA ALA A 72 0.54 -23.93 -25.79
C ALA A 72 1.83 -23.09 -25.72
N THR A 73 2.76 -23.38 -26.64
CA THR A 73 4.06 -22.70 -26.79
C THR A 73 4.13 -21.94 -28.11
N PRO A 74 3.50 -20.76 -28.22
CA PRO A 74 3.59 -19.93 -29.41
C PRO A 74 5.05 -19.63 -29.80
N PRO A 75 5.34 -19.38 -31.08
CA PRO A 75 6.66 -18.88 -31.49
C PRO A 75 6.92 -17.48 -30.91
N ALA A 76 8.19 -17.07 -30.88
CA ALA A 76 8.57 -15.71 -30.48
C ALA A 76 7.84 -14.62 -31.30
N GLY A 77 7.64 -13.45 -30.71
CA GLY A 77 6.78 -12.37 -31.21
C GLY A 77 5.29 -12.58 -30.89
N ARG A 78 5.01 -13.32 -29.81
CA ARG A 78 3.67 -13.68 -29.31
C ARG A 78 3.66 -13.76 -27.78
N TYR A 79 4.58 -13.11 -27.09
CA TYR A 79 4.71 -13.12 -25.62
C TYR A 79 4.51 -11.72 -25.02
N GLU A 80 3.92 -10.81 -25.78
CA GLU A 80 3.48 -9.51 -25.27
C GLU A 80 2.50 -9.70 -24.11
N LEU A 81 2.57 -8.78 -23.13
CA LEU A 81 1.72 -8.85 -21.93
C LEU A 81 0.22 -8.83 -22.27
N ASP A 82 -0.19 -8.04 -23.26
CA ASP A 82 -1.58 -7.98 -23.75
C ASP A 82 -2.05 -9.33 -24.26
N ALA A 83 -1.22 -10.00 -25.03
CA ALA A 83 -1.56 -11.28 -25.60
C ALA A 83 -1.68 -12.35 -24.50
N ALA A 84 -0.82 -12.32 -23.48
CA ALA A 84 -0.95 -13.20 -22.30
C ALA A 84 -2.21 -12.87 -21.46
N ALA A 85 -2.58 -11.59 -21.32
CA ALA A 85 -3.82 -11.18 -20.67
C ALA A 85 -5.06 -11.65 -21.43
N ASP A 86 -5.03 -11.64 -22.76
CA ASP A 86 -6.11 -12.16 -23.59
C ASP A 86 -6.31 -13.67 -23.43
N ASP A 87 -5.25 -14.46 -23.21
CA ASP A 87 -5.40 -15.88 -22.86
C ASP A 87 -6.12 -16.04 -21.53
N VAL A 88 -5.76 -15.23 -20.52
CA VAL A 88 -6.45 -15.30 -19.22
C VAL A 88 -7.92 -14.92 -19.39
N ARG A 89 -8.25 -13.89 -20.16
CA ARG A 89 -9.65 -13.53 -20.46
C ARG A 89 -10.38 -14.68 -21.16
N ALA A 90 -9.78 -15.26 -22.19
CA ALA A 90 -10.33 -16.40 -22.92
C ALA A 90 -10.50 -17.63 -22.02
N PHE A 91 -9.59 -17.86 -21.07
CA PHE A 91 -9.68 -18.92 -20.09
C PHE A 91 -10.85 -18.72 -19.13
N LEU A 92 -11.05 -17.49 -18.63
CA LEU A 92 -12.22 -17.14 -17.81
C LEU A 92 -13.52 -17.37 -18.58
N ASP A 93 -13.56 -17.02 -19.87
CA ASP A 93 -14.75 -17.21 -20.70
C ASP A 93 -15.01 -18.69 -21.03
N ALA A 94 -13.97 -19.45 -21.39
CA ALA A 94 -14.08 -20.87 -21.75
C ALA A 94 -14.59 -21.75 -20.59
N LEU A 95 -14.27 -21.35 -19.35
CA LEU A 95 -14.72 -22.04 -18.13
C LEU A 95 -15.92 -21.35 -17.46
N GLU A 96 -16.50 -20.33 -18.10
CA GLU A 96 -17.63 -19.53 -17.61
C GLU A 96 -17.42 -18.95 -16.19
N LEU A 97 -16.17 -18.59 -15.85
CA LEU A 97 -15.78 -18.09 -14.54
C LEU A 97 -16.13 -16.61 -14.40
N ARG A 98 -17.23 -16.32 -13.70
CA ARG A 98 -17.72 -14.95 -13.49
C ARG A 98 -17.13 -14.34 -12.23
N SER A 99 -16.48 -13.18 -12.37
CA SER A 99 -15.94 -12.38 -11.28
C SER A 99 -15.07 -13.15 -10.29
N PRO A 100 -14.00 -13.81 -10.75
CA PRO A 100 -13.08 -14.51 -9.86
C PRO A 100 -12.27 -13.54 -8.99
N LEU A 101 -11.74 -14.04 -7.88
CA LEU A 101 -10.51 -13.49 -7.30
C LEU A 101 -9.36 -13.84 -8.25
N LEU A 102 -8.56 -12.85 -8.67
CA LEU A 102 -7.38 -13.10 -9.48
C LEU A 102 -6.13 -12.85 -8.64
N VAL A 103 -5.25 -13.84 -8.56
CA VAL A 103 -3.99 -13.78 -7.82
C VAL A 103 -2.85 -13.96 -8.81
N GLY A 104 -1.95 -13.00 -8.91
CA GLY A 104 -0.81 -13.07 -9.81
C GLY A 104 0.49 -12.83 -9.06
N HIS A 105 1.53 -13.59 -9.43
CA HIS A 105 2.90 -13.39 -8.96
C HIS A 105 3.79 -12.89 -10.11
N SER A 106 4.56 -11.82 -9.88
CA SER A 106 5.59 -11.35 -10.81
C SER A 106 5.01 -11.08 -12.21
N TRP A 107 5.41 -11.83 -13.25
CA TRP A 107 4.79 -11.77 -14.57
C TRP A 107 3.27 -12.01 -14.55
N GLY A 108 2.81 -12.98 -13.75
CA GLY A 108 1.40 -13.23 -13.51
C GLY A 108 0.68 -12.05 -12.83
N ALA A 109 1.37 -11.28 -11.99
CA ALA A 109 0.83 -10.04 -11.41
C ALA A 109 0.65 -8.95 -12.49
N ALA A 110 1.62 -8.78 -13.38
CA ALA A 110 1.50 -7.87 -14.51
C ALA A 110 0.34 -8.24 -15.44
N ILE A 111 0.18 -9.54 -15.75
CA ILE A 111 -0.94 -10.04 -16.55
C ILE A 111 -2.27 -9.79 -15.83
N ALA A 112 -2.35 -10.10 -14.52
CA ALA A 112 -3.56 -9.90 -13.73
C ALA A 112 -3.98 -8.42 -13.68
N LEU A 113 -3.02 -7.51 -13.57
CA LEU A 113 -3.24 -6.07 -13.64
C LEU A 113 -3.90 -5.69 -14.97
N LEU A 114 -3.36 -6.13 -16.12
CA LEU A 114 -3.94 -5.82 -17.43
C LEU A 114 -5.33 -6.44 -17.62
N VAL A 115 -5.58 -7.64 -17.11
CA VAL A 115 -6.94 -8.22 -17.10
C VAL A 115 -7.91 -7.31 -16.35
N ALA A 116 -7.49 -6.75 -15.23
CA ALA A 116 -8.32 -5.89 -14.37
C ALA A 116 -8.56 -4.50 -14.97
N VAL A 117 -7.54 -3.85 -15.56
CA VAL A 117 -7.68 -2.49 -16.13
C VAL A 117 -8.15 -2.48 -17.60
N GLY A 118 -7.99 -3.59 -18.31
CA GLY A 118 -8.16 -3.65 -19.77
C GLY A 118 -6.84 -3.32 -20.48
N SER A 119 -6.68 -3.80 -21.71
CA SER A 119 -5.49 -3.48 -22.50
C SER A 119 -5.73 -3.66 -24.00
N GLY A 120 -5.11 -2.81 -24.83
CA GLY A 120 -5.42 -2.72 -26.25
C GLY A 120 -6.91 -2.47 -26.51
N ASP A 121 -7.52 -3.32 -27.34
CA ASP A 121 -8.97 -3.32 -27.61
C ASP A 121 -9.78 -4.14 -26.59
N SER A 122 -9.12 -4.86 -25.67
CA SER A 122 -9.75 -5.74 -24.69
C SER A 122 -10.18 -4.95 -23.45
N PRO A 123 -11.47 -4.95 -23.08
CA PRO A 123 -11.96 -4.20 -21.93
C PRO A 123 -11.52 -4.81 -20.59
N ALA A 124 -11.59 -3.99 -19.54
CA ALA A 124 -11.48 -4.44 -18.15
C ALA A 124 -12.45 -5.59 -17.84
N ARG A 125 -11.97 -6.62 -17.13
CA ARG A 125 -12.82 -7.72 -16.67
C ARG A 125 -13.37 -7.44 -15.26
N PRO A 126 -14.66 -7.70 -15.02
CA PRO A 126 -15.19 -7.68 -13.65
C PRO A 126 -14.52 -8.78 -12.81
N LEU A 127 -13.85 -8.39 -11.73
CA LEU A 127 -13.22 -9.29 -10.76
C LEU A 127 -13.86 -9.09 -9.39
N ARG A 128 -13.82 -10.13 -8.55
CA ARG A 128 -14.17 -10.02 -7.13
C ARG A 128 -13.11 -9.26 -6.36
N GLY A 129 -11.86 -9.48 -6.71
CA GLY A 129 -10.70 -8.87 -6.11
C GLY A 129 -9.45 -9.26 -6.88
N LEU A 130 -8.37 -8.54 -6.61
CA LEU A 130 -7.08 -8.70 -7.28
C LEU A 130 -5.97 -8.79 -6.23
N VAL A 131 -5.10 -9.78 -6.32
CA VAL A 131 -3.89 -9.89 -5.49
C VAL A 131 -2.69 -9.85 -6.41
N LEU A 132 -1.83 -8.86 -6.20
CA LEU A 132 -0.62 -8.60 -6.98
C LEU A 132 0.60 -8.86 -6.09
N GLU A 133 1.20 -10.03 -6.22
CA GLU A 133 2.42 -10.40 -5.50
C GLU A 133 3.64 -10.00 -6.32
N GLU A 134 4.45 -9.09 -5.78
CA GLU A 134 5.68 -8.62 -6.41
C GLU A 134 5.44 -8.12 -7.84
N LEU A 135 4.49 -7.18 -7.99
CA LEU A 135 4.22 -6.52 -9.27
C LEU A 135 5.49 -5.80 -9.76
N PRO A 136 6.00 -6.10 -10.96
CA PRO A 136 7.16 -5.39 -11.48
C PRO A 136 6.77 -3.96 -11.91
N PRO A 137 7.65 -2.96 -11.74
CA PRO A 137 7.36 -1.58 -12.15
C PRO A 137 7.22 -1.41 -13.67
N GLU A 138 7.88 -2.29 -14.43
CA GLU A 138 7.85 -2.46 -15.88
C GLU A 138 8.21 -3.93 -16.18
N GLN A 139 7.93 -4.49 -17.35
CA GLN A 139 8.23 -5.91 -17.60
C GLN A 139 9.64 -6.09 -18.18
N THR A 140 10.68 -6.03 -17.33
CA THR A 140 12.09 -6.34 -17.67
C THR A 140 12.68 -7.39 -16.72
N LEU A 141 13.93 -7.82 -16.95
CA LEU A 141 14.70 -8.67 -16.03
C LEU A 141 15.76 -7.90 -15.24
N ASP A 142 15.89 -6.59 -15.47
CA ASP A 142 16.97 -5.77 -14.91
C ASP A 142 16.97 -5.73 -13.38
N PHE A 143 15.81 -5.92 -12.74
CA PHE A 143 15.66 -5.94 -11.27
C PHE A 143 16.46 -7.06 -10.60
N TYR A 144 16.73 -8.16 -11.30
CA TYR A 144 17.49 -9.28 -10.75
C TYR A 144 19.02 -9.10 -10.86
N GLY A 145 19.47 -8.17 -11.70
CA GLY A 145 20.87 -8.03 -12.09
C GLY A 145 21.34 -9.10 -13.09
N ALA A 146 22.21 -8.69 -14.02
CA ALA A 146 22.62 -9.50 -15.17
C ALA A 146 23.20 -10.88 -14.82
N GLU A 147 23.92 -11.01 -13.70
CA GLU A 147 24.48 -12.30 -13.28
C GLU A 147 23.40 -13.28 -12.82
N ARG A 148 22.40 -12.81 -12.08
CA ARG A 148 21.30 -13.65 -11.60
C ARG A 148 20.43 -14.13 -12.74
N VAL A 149 20.14 -13.23 -13.68
CA VAL A 149 19.41 -13.54 -14.91
C VAL A 149 20.13 -14.61 -15.72
N ARG A 150 21.44 -14.42 -15.98
CA ARG A 150 22.25 -15.42 -16.71
C ARG A 150 22.26 -16.78 -16.03
N ARG A 151 22.38 -16.81 -14.71
CA ARG A 151 22.39 -18.05 -13.93
C ARG A 151 21.06 -18.79 -13.97
N LEU A 152 19.94 -18.07 -13.80
CA LEU A 152 18.61 -18.67 -13.93
C LEU A 152 18.41 -19.22 -15.35
N GLN A 153 18.72 -18.42 -16.37
CA GLN A 153 18.57 -18.84 -17.77
C GLN A 153 19.44 -20.03 -18.14
N ALA A 154 20.58 -20.25 -17.46
CA ALA A 154 21.45 -21.39 -17.69
C ALA A 154 20.88 -22.73 -17.18
N VAL A 155 19.95 -22.69 -16.22
CA VAL A 155 19.36 -23.90 -15.62
C VAL A 155 17.91 -24.13 -16.07
N VAL A 156 17.27 -23.17 -16.74
CA VAL A 156 15.94 -23.35 -17.35
C VAL A 156 16.02 -24.45 -18.43
N GLY A 157 15.12 -25.43 -18.34
CA GLY A 157 15.06 -26.58 -19.24
C GLY A 157 16.16 -27.63 -19.00
N ALA A 158 16.99 -27.47 -17.97
CA ALA A 158 18.03 -28.42 -17.61
C ALA A 158 17.47 -29.69 -16.96
N ALA A 159 18.34 -30.68 -16.71
CA ALA A 159 17.92 -31.90 -16.01
C ALA A 159 17.49 -31.59 -14.56
N PRO A 160 16.48 -32.28 -14.00
CA PRO A 160 15.99 -32.03 -12.65
C PRO A 160 17.08 -32.05 -11.57
N GLU A 161 18.10 -32.90 -11.72
CA GLU A 161 19.24 -33.02 -10.80
C GLU A 161 20.12 -31.77 -10.80
N GLU A 162 20.40 -31.21 -11.98
CA GLU A 162 21.20 -29.98 -12.14
C GLU A 162 20.44 -28.77 -11.58
N ILE A 163 19.14 -28.69 -11.84
CA ILE A 163 18.28 -27.65 -11.27
C ILE A 163 18.23 -27.79 -9.74
N ARG A 164 18.09 -29.02 -9.23
CA ARG A 164 18.04 -29.28 -7.78
C ARG A 164 19.33 -28.84 -7.10
N GLU A 165 20.50 -29.11 -7.68
CA GLU A 165 21.78 -28.62 -7.17
C GLU A 165 21.81 -27.09 -7.13
N PHE A 166 21.41 -26.44 -8.23
CA PHE A 166 21.36 -24.98 -8.34
C PHE A 166 20.43 -24.32 -7.30
N VAL A 167 19.25 -24.88 -7.07
CA VAL A 167 18.21 -24.33 -6.19
C VAL A 167 18.49 -24.67 -4.71
N SER A 168 18.90 -25.90 -4.40
CA SER A 168 19.09 -26.36 -3.02
C SER A 168 20.22 -25.63 -2.28
N GLU A 169 21.24 -25.14 -2.99
CA GLU A 169 22.28 -24.31 -2.39
C GLU A 169 21.75 -22.97 -1.88
N ARG A 170 20.74 -22.41 -2.55
CA ARG A 170 20.25 -21.03 -2.38
C ARG A 170 18.95 -20.93 -1.58
N HIS A 171 18.18 -22.02 -1.53
CA HIS A 171 16.82 -22.04 -0.99
C HIS A 171 16.65 -23.09 0.12
N ARG A 172 17.64 -23.22 1.01
CA ARG A 172 17.63 -24.23 2.09
C ARG A 172 16.46 -24.09 3.07
N SER A 173 15.83 -22.92 3.15
CA SER A 173 14.68 -22.64 4.01
C SER A 173 13.33 -22.96 3.35
N TRP A 174 13.30 -23.31 2.06
CA TRP A 174 12.05 -23.57 1.37
C TRP A 174 11.40 -24.87 1.82
N HIS A 175 10.08 -24.87 1.86
CA HIS A 175 9.33 -26.09 2.08
C HIS A 175 9.61 -27.08 0.93
N PRO A 176 9.75 -28.40 1.20
CA PRO A 176 10.11 -29.37 0.15
C PRO A 176 9.19 -29.37 -1.07
N VAL A 177 7.89 -29.12 -0.85
CA VAL A 177 6.91 -28.97 -1.95
C VAL A 177 7.25 -27.79 -2.85
N ASP A 178 7.64 -26.65 -2.29
CA ASP A 178 7.98 -25.47 -3.09
C ASP A 178 9.29 -25.70 -3.85
N LEU A 179 10.25 -26.37 -3.23
CA LEU A 179 11.48 -26.76 -3.93
C LEU A 179 11.15 -27.67 -5.13
N ASP A 180 10.35 -28.71 -4.93
CA ASP A 180 10.01 -29.66 -5.99
C ASP A 180 9.16 -29.01 -7.09
N THR A 181 8.22 -28.12 -6.77
CA THR A 181 7.37 -27.46 -7.77
C THR A 181 8.14 -26.40 -8.55
N PHE A 182 9.12 -25.72 -7.94
CA PHE A 182 10.00 -24.80 -8.64
C PHE A 182 10.92 -25.54 -9.62
N ILE A 183 11.53 -26.64 -9.17
CA ILE A 183 12.32 -27.53 -10.04
C ILE A 183 11.45 -28.01 -11.20
N TYR A 184 10.24 -28.48 -10.91
CA TYR A 184 9.30 -28.90 -11.94
C TYR A 184 9.01 -27.78 -12.94
N GLY A 185 8.64 -26.57 -12.49
CA GLY A 185 8.37 -25.42 -13.37
C GLY A 185 9.53 -25.11 -14.32
N LEU A 186 10.76 -25.12 -13.81
CA LEU A 186 11.97 -24.89 -14.61
C LEU A 186 12.22 -25.97 -15.67
N THR A 187 11.71 -27.19 -15.50
CA THR A 187 11.76 -28.24 -16.53
C THR A 187 10.67 -28.10 -17.60
N GLN A 188 9.63 -27.33 -17.32
CA GLN A 188 8.44 -27.19 -18.18
C GLN A 188 8.44 -25.88 -18.99
N VAL A 189 9.61 -25.28 -19.20
CA VAL A 189 9.75 -24.04 -19.98
C VAL A 189 11.12 -24.01 -20.63
N ASP A 190 11.20 -23.46 -21.85
CA ASP A 190 12.46 -23.27 -22.56
C ASP A 190 13.09 -21.90 -22.27
N SER A 191 14.41 -21.84 -22.24
CA SER A 191 15.14 -20.59 -21.99
C SER A 191 14.86 -19.49 -23.03
N THR A 192 14.53 -19.87 -24.28
CA THR A 192 14.11 -18.92 -25.33
C THR A 192 12.78 -18.29 -25.00
N THR A 193 11.81 -19.06 -24.48
CA THR A 193 10.52 -18.56 -24.01
C THR A 193 10.69 -17.59 -22.84
N VAL A 194 11.49 -17.96 -21.83
CA VAL A 194 11.76 -17.07 -20.67
C VAL A 194 12.34 -15.74 -21.13
N ARG A 195 13.23 -15.75 -22.14
CA ARG A 195 13.78 -14.52 -22.74
C ARG A 195 12.74 -13.74 -23.56
N ALA A 196 11.92 -14.44 -24.34
CA ALA A 196 10.87 -13.82 -25.15
C ALA A 196 9.85 -13.09 -24.28
N VAL A 197 9.38 -13.71 -23.19
CA VAL A 197 8.46 -13.09 -22.21
C VAL A 197 9.00 -11.76 -21.68
N SER A 198 10.29 -11.69 -21.36
CA SER A 198 10.89 -10.47 -20.84
C SER A 198 11.15 -9.44 -21.93
N ALA A 199 11.65 -9.86 -23.09
CA ALA A 199 11.96 -8.95 -24.19
C ALA A 199 10.71 -8.33 -24.81
N GLU A 200 9.67 -9.14 -25.02
CA GLU A 200 8.42 -8.73 -25.65
C GLU A 200 7.49 -8.06 -24.65
N GLY A 201 7.47 -8.49 -23.38
CA GLY A 201 6.72 -7.82 -22.33
C GLY A 201 7.15 -6.37 -22.09
N ALA A 202 8.43 -6.05 -22.31
CA ALA A 202 8.95 -4.68 -22.16
C ALA A 202 8.26 -3.65 -23.06
N SER A 203 7.63 -4.08 -24.17
CA SER A 203 6.89 -3.16 -25.05
C SER A 203 5.65 -2.55 -24.39
N GLN A 204 5.16 -3.12 -23.28
CA GLN A 204 4.03 -2.58 -22.51
C GLN A 204 4.34 -1.23 -21.86
N GLY A 205 5.62 -0.95 -21.58
CA GLY A 205 6.03 0.22 -20.82
C GLY A 205 5.74 0.09 -19.31
N PRO A 206 5.66 1.22 -18.59
CA PRO A 206 5.52 1.23 -17.14
C PRO A 206 4.17 0.68 -16.68
N LEU A 207 4.19 -0.23 -15.71
CA LEU A 207 3.00 -0.90 -15.16
C LEU A 207 2.41 -0.17 -13.96
N LEU A 208 3.24 0.46 -13.12
CA LEU A 208 2.75 1.13 -11.90
C LEU A 208 1.65 2.17 -12.15
N PRO A 209 1.73 3.04 -13.19
CA PRO A 209 0.66 4.00 -13.48
C PRO A 209 -0.72 3.38 -13.64
N LEU A 210 -0.81 2.14 -14.14
CA LEU A 210 -2.07 1.43 -14.34
C LEU A 210 -2.77 1.09 -13.02
N LEU A 211 -2.06 1.10 -11.88
CA LEU A 211 -2.68 0.89 -10.56
C LEU A 211 -3.76 1.94 -10.27
N ALA A 212 -3.63 3.16 -10.79
CA ALA A 212 -4.61 4.23 -10.60
C ALA A 212 -5.91 4.01 -11.39
N GLU A 213 -5.90 3.09 -12.37
CA GLU A 213 -7.06 2.76 -13.20
C GLU A 213 -7.90 1.62 -12.59
N LEU A 214 -7.41 0.98 -11.53
CA LEU A 214 -8.10 -0.13 -10.89
C LEU A 214 -9.38 0.33 -10.19
N THR A 215 -10.47 -0.39 -10.46
CA THR A 215 -11.77 -0.21 -9.79
C THR A 215 -12.14 -1.39 -8.88
N VAL A 216 -11.38 -2.47 -8.95
CA VAL A 216 -11.57 -3.70 -8.19
C VAL A 216 -10.81 -3.64 -6.86
N PRO A 217 -11.33 -4.24 -5.77
CA PRO A 217 -10.55 -4.36 -4.55
C PRO A 217 -9.21 -5.04 -4.82
N THR A 218 -8.11 -4.46 -4.34
CA THR A 218 -6.76 -4.91 -4.71
C THR A 218 -5.85 -5.05 -3.51
N LEU A 219 -5.09 -6.14 -3.41
CA LEU A 219 -4.00 -6.31 -2.46
C LEU A 219 -2.68 -6.33 -3.22
N LEU A 220 -1.80 -5.38 -2.93
CA LEU A 220 -0.42 -5.36 -3.43
C LEU A 220 0.52 -5.92 -2.35
N LEU A 221 1.28 -6.95 -2.68
CA LEU A 221 2.27 -7.56 -1.80
C LEU A 221 3.69 -7.28 -2.30
N ARG A 222 4.56 -6.89 -1.38
CA ARG A 222 5.98 -6.66 -1.62
C ARG A 222 6.82 -7.49 -0.65
N ALA A 223 7.92 -8.05 -1.14
CA ALA A 223 8.93 -8.78 -0.37
C ALA A 223 9.84 -7.82 0.41
N ASP A 224 10.73 -8.36 1.25
CA ASP A 224 11.66 -7.53 2.01
C ASP A 224 12.69 -6.87 1.07
N PRO A 225 12.92 -5.54 1.16
CA PRO A 225 13.98 -4.84 0.41
C PRO A 225 15.36 -5.48 0.53
N ARG A 226 15.63 -6.18 1.64
CA ARG A 226 16.90 -6.85 1.93
C ARG A 226 17.01 -8.24 1.30
N GLN A 227 15.90 -8.81 0.80
CA GLN A 227 15.79 -10.20 0.35
C GLN A 227 15.39 -10.32 -1.14
N LEU A 228 15.78 -9.34 -1.97
CA LEU A 228 15.58 -9.35 -3.44
C LEU A 228 14.13 -9.15 -3.88
N THR A 229 13.44 -8.15 -3.34
CA THR A 229 12.21 -7.61 -3.95
C THR A 229 12.50 -7.00 -5.33
N ILE A 230 11.58 -7.17 -6.27
CA ILE A 230 11.63 -6.48 -7.59
C ILE A 230 10.97 -5.10 -7.56
N LEU A 231 10.27 -4.77 -6.48
CA LEU A 231 9.67 -3.47 -6.25
C LEU A 231 10.57 -2.73 -5.25
N ASN A 232 11.42 -1.81 -5.70
CA ASN A 232 12.33 -1.08 -4.79
C ASN A 232 11.56 -0.06 -3.92
N ASP A 233 12.23 0.63 -3.00
CA ASP A 233 11.54 1.53 -2.06
C ASP A 233 10.86 2.71 -2.76
N THR A 234 11.46 3.23 -3.83
CA THR A 234 10.89 4.31 -4.64
C THR A 234 9.64 3.83 -5.37
N ASP A 235 9.72 2.66 -6.02
CA ASP A 235 8.61 2.07 -6.75
C ASP A 235 7.50 1.60 -5.80
N TRP A 236 7.84 1.17 -4.58
CA TRP A 236 6.87 0.81 -3.55
C TRP A 236 6.04 2.00 -3.08
N VAL A 237 6.70 3.13 -2.77
CA VAL A 237 6.01 4.37 -2.40
C VAL A 237 5.10 4.79 -3.55
N ARG A 238 5.63 4.83 -4.77
CA ARG A 238 4.85 5.19 -5.96
C ARG A 238 3.66 4.27 -6.19
N ALA A 239 3.83 2.95 -6.06
CA ALA A 239 2.76 1.98 -6.24
C ALA A 239 1.65 2.22 -5.20
N ARG A 240 2.01 2.48 -3.94
CA ARG A 240 1.06 2.79 -2.87
C ARG A 240 0.28 4.08 -3.11
N ASP A 241 0.93 5.11 -3.62
CA ASP A 241 0.29 6.39 -3.92
C ASP A 241 -0.71 6.29 -5.10
N LEU A 242 -0.50 5.31 -5.99
CA LEU A 242 -1.37 5.06 -7.15
C LEU A 242 -2.52 4.10 -6.85
N LEU A 243 -2.46 3.32 -5.77
CA LEU A 243 -3.51 2.35 -5.44
C LEU A 243 -4.84 3.05 -5.10
N PRO A 244 -5.99 2.52 -5.57
CA PRO A 244 -7.30 3.10 -5.31
C PRO A 244 -7.73 2.90 -3.84
N VAL A 245 -8.75 3.65 -3.39
CA VAL A 245 -9.23 3.66 -1.99
C VAL A 245 -9.62 2.28 -1.45
N ARG A 246 -10.02 1.34 -2.30
CA ARG A 246 -10.36 -0.06 -1.92
C ARG A 246 -9.19 -1.02 -2.08
N ALA A 247 -7.97 -0.55 -1.88
CA ALA A 247 -6.78 -1.38 -1.99
C ALA A 247 -5.91 -1.37 -0.73
N GLY A 248 -5.30 -2.53 -0.45
CA GLY A 248 -4.29 -2.72 0.59
C GLY A 248 -2.92 -2.89 -0.02
N ALA A 249 -1.88 -2.46 0.69
CA ALA A 249 -0.49 -2.69 0.33
C ALA A 249 0.28 -3.19 1.55
N VAL A 250 0.88 -4.38 1.45
CA VAL A 250 1.58 -5.04 2.56
C VAL A 250 2.99 -5.42 2.12
N GLN A 251 3.98 -5.00 2.91
CA GLN A 251 5.35 -5.51 2.80
C GLN A 251 5.53 -6.66 3.78
N ILE A 252 6.01 -7.81 3.31
CA ILE A 252 6.23 -9.00 4.12
C ILE A 252 7.71 -9.06 4.51
N ALA A 253 7.98 -8.96 5.81
CA ALA A 253 9.34 -9.01 6.35
C ALA A 253 10.00 -10.36 6.08
N ASP A 254 11.31 -10.35 5.82
CA ASP A 254 12.15 -11.52 5.54
C ASP A 254 11.73 -12.40 4.35
N ALA A 255 10.65 -12.04 3.64
CA ALA A 255 10.23 -12.69 2.40
C ALA A 255 11.15 -12.31 1.24
N ALA A 256 11.42 -13.27 0.35
CA ALA A 256 12.06 -13.01 -0.93
C ALA A 256 11.02 -12.88 -2.05
N HIS A 257 11.47 -12.69 -3.29
CA HIS A 257 10.62 -12.49 -4.47
C HIS A 257 9.43 -13.46 -4.60
N ASP A 258 9.60 -14.73 -4.22
CA ASP A 258 8.51 -15.71 -4.14
C ASP A 258 7.92 -15.70 -2.71
N ILE A 259 7.14 -14.66 -2.38
CA ILE A 259 6.57 -14.46 -1.03
C ILE A 259 5.71 -15.67 -0.65
N HIS A 260 4.88 -16.16 -1.57
CA HIS A 260 4.04 -17.34 -1.36
C HIS A 260 4.83 -18.62 -1.02
N ARG A 261 6.13 -18.68 -1.33
CA ARG A 261 7.03 -19.79 -0.94
C ARG A 261 7.81 -19.49 0.33
N THR A 262 8.38 -18.28 0.39
CA THR A 262 9.39 -17.89 1.38
C THR A 262 8.79 -17.40 2.70
N ALA A 263 7.57 -16.86 2.66
CA ALA A 263 6.80 -16.39 3.79
C ALA A 263 5.33 -16.83 3.62
N PHE A 264 5.13 -18.14 3.48
CA PHE A 264 3.84 -18.74 3.13
C PHE A 264 2.72 -18.37 4.11
N ASP A 265 2.99 -18.43 5.42
CA ASP A 265 1.96 -18.18 6.43
C ASP A 265 1.55 -16.70 6.43
N GLU A 266 2.50 -15.79 6.22
CA GLU A 266 2.27 -14.35 6.10
C GLU A 266 1.53 -14.00 4.81
N PHE A 267 1.89 -14.64 3.69
CA PHE A 267 1.17 -14.51 2.42
C PHE A 267 -0.29 -14.92 2.57
N VAL A 268 -0.54 -16.12 3.12
CA VAL A 268 -1.90 -16.63 3.34
C VAL A 268 -2.68 -15.67 4.25
N ARG A 269 -2.08 -15.24 5.37
CA ARG A 269 -2.73 -14.32 6.30
C ARG A 269 -3.14 -13.01 5.64
N ALA A 270 -2.26 -12.41 4.83
CA ALA A 270 -2.54 -11.16 4.13
C ALA A 270 -3.69 -11.32 3.13
N VAL A 271 -3.71 -12.44 2.38
CA VAL A 271 -4.80 -12.73 1.44
C VAL A 271 -6.12 -12.98 2.17
N GLU A 272 -6.12 -13.72 3.27
CA GLU A 272 -7.33 -13.96 4.07
C GLU A 272 -7.88 -12.68 4.69
N GLU A 273 -7.02 -11.79 5.18
CA GLU A 273 -7.41 -10.50 5.74
C GLU A 273 -8.08 -9.62 4.68
N PHE A 274 -7.44 -9.50 3.52
CA PHE A 274 -8.02 -8.81 2.36
C PHE A 274 -9.38 -9.41 1.94
N LEU A 275 -9.52 -10.74 1.96
CA LEU A 275 -10.78 -11.40 1.64
C LEU A 275 -11.88 -11.16 2.68
N ARG A 276 -11.53 -11.04 3.97
CA ARG A 276 -12.49 -10.69 5.01
C ARG A 276 -13.00 -9.26 4.84
N GLU A 277 -12.08 -8.32 4.57
CA GLU A 277 -12.42 -6.92 4.35
C GLU A 277 -13.31 -6.73 3.11
N THR A 278 -13.04 -7.46 2.03
CA THR A 278 -13.77 -7.33 0.76
C THR A 278 -15.13 -8.05 0.72
N ASN A 279 -15.33 -9.13 1.49
CA ASN A 279 -16.62 -9.83 1.56
C ASN A 279 -17.64 -9.14 2.48
N SER A 280 -17.21 -8.13 3.24
CA SER A 280 -18.10 -7.26 4.01
C SER A 280 -18.84 -6.31 3.04
N SER A 281 -20.16 -6.47 2.86
CA SER A 281 -20.94 -5.70 1.87
C SER A 281 -20.79 -4.17 2.04
N PRO A 282 -20.83 -3.38 0.96
CA PRO A 282 -20.77 -1.93 1.07
C PRO A 282 -22.07 -1.42 1.69
N LYS A 283 -22.01 -0.93 2.92
CA LYS A 283 -23.00 0.06 3.38
C LYS A 283 -22.89 1.28 2.45
N ASP A 284 -24.02 1.89 2.10
CA ASP A 284 -24.10 3.21 1.46
C ASP A 284 -23.01 4.16 2.02
N PRO A 285 -22.38 5.03 1.20
CA PRO A 285 -21.36 5.97 1.66
C PRO A 285 -22.04 7.14 2.39
N ALA A 286 -22.73 6.82 3.47
CA ALA A 286 -23.14 7.70 4.53
C ALA A 286 -22.84 6.97 5.84
N GLY A 287 -21.67 7.25 6.41
CA GLY A 287 -21.36 6.91 7.79
C GLY A 287 -21.03 5.43 8.04
N GLU A 288 -19.75 5.09 7.89
CA GLU A 288 -18.95 4.38 8.91
C GLU A 288 -17.55 4.20 8.32
N ARG A 289 -16.67 5.17 8.59
CA ARG A 289 -15.23 4.86 8.73
C ARG A 289 -15.13 3.72 9.75
N PRO A 290 -14.17 2.79 9.64
CA PRO A 290 -14.01 1.73 10.64
C PRO A 290 -14.08 2.40 12.01
N SER A 291 -15.11 2.03 12.79
CA SER A 291 -15.26 2.51 14.15
C SER A 291 -13.92 2.25 14.79
N ALA A 292 -13.24 3.32 15.19
CA ALA A 292 -12.06 3.21 16.02
C ALA A 292 -12.49 2.28 17.15
N GLU A 293 -11.93 1.07 17.17
CA GLU A 293 -12.06 0.22 18.32
C GLU A 293 -11.56 1.09 19.47
N THR A 294 -12.50 1.55 20.29
CA THR A 294 -12.25 2.09 21.61
C THR A 294 -11.93 0.92 22.53
N SER A 295 -10.94 0.12 22.12
CA SER A 295 -10.10 -0.63 23.04
C SER A 295 -8.76 0.09 22.99
N ALA A 296 -8.22 0.45 24.15
CA ALA A 296 -6.92 1.09 24.24
C ALA A 296 -5.84 0.12 23.73
N GLN A 297 -5.60 0.11 22.41
CA GLN A 297 -4.43 -0.54 21.84
C GLN A 297 -3.22 0.16 22.43
N SER A 298 -2.40 -0.61 23.16
CA SER A 298 -1.15 -0.10 23.72
C SER A 298 -0.28 0.45 22.58
N PRO A 299 0.40 1.58 22.78
CA PRO A 299 1.25 2.17 21.75
C PRO A 299 2.31 1.19 21.28
N ARG A 300 2.53 1.10 19.96
CA ARG A 300 3.56 0.24 19.35
C ARG A 300 4.97 0.63 19.82
N ILE A 301 5.18 1.92 20.06
CA ILE A 301 6.35 2.45 20.78
C ILE A 301 5.81 3.23 21.97
N THR A 302 6.01 2.70 23.17
CA THR A 302 5.57 3.35 24.40
C THR A 302 6.38 4.63 24.64
N PRO A 303 5.74 5.80 24.85
CA PRO A 303 6.46 7.02 25.19
C PRO A 303 7.38 6.84 26.41
N LEU A 304 8.64 7.29 26.30
CA LEU A 304 9.59 7.21 27.40
C LEU A 304 9.14 8.06 28.61
N PRO A 305 9.40 7.61 29.84
CA PRO A 305 9.19 8.44 31.02
C PRO A 305 9.97 9.76 30.93
N ALA A 306 9.42 10.83 31.51
CA ALA A 306 10.02 12.17 31.44
C ALA A 306 11.50 12.20 31.89
N GLU A 307 11.83 11.51 32.98
CA GLU A 307 13.21 11.42 33.50
C GLU A 307 14.17 10.78 32.48
N GLU A 308 13.70 9.76 31.76
CA GLU A 308 14.48 9.05 30.76
C GLU A 308 14.72 9.90 29.52
N VAL A 309 13.70 10.65 29.06
CA VAL A 309 13.86 11.67 28.01
C VAL A 309 14.91 12.70 28.43
N GLY A 310 14.82 13.24 29.65
CA GLY A 310 15.78 14.23 30.15
C GLY A 310 17.21 13.72 30.16
N ARG A 311 17.42 12.47 30.57
CA ARG A 311 18.73 11.81 30.56
C ARG A 311 19.26 11.63 29.13
N LEU A 312 18.44 11.16 28.19
CA LEU A 312 18.85 10.89 26.81
C LEU A 312 19.11 12.17 26.01
N THR A 313 18.38 13.25 26.31
CA THR A 313 18.45 14.50 25.53
C THR A 313 19.25 15.60 26.23
N GLY A 314 19.84 15.32 27.40
CA GLY A 314 20.52 16.32 28.23
C GLY A 314 19.61 17.48 28.63
N GLY A 315 18.33 17.20 28.90
CA GLY A 315 17.33 18.19 29.32
C GLY A 315 16.79 19.13 28.22
N ARG A 316 17.25 19.00 26.96
CA ARG A 316 16.89 19.91 25.86
C ARG A 316 15.41 19.88 25.42
N PHE A 317 14.64 18.90 25.84
CA PHE A 317 13.25 18.70 25.43
C PHE A 317 12.31 18.47 26.63
N GLN A 318 12.48 19.23 27.71
CA GLN A 318 11.64 19.17 28.91
C GLN A 318 11.16 20.56 29.34
N GLY A 319 9.94 20.65 29.91
CA GLY A 319 9.38 21.88 30.48
C GLY A 319 9.40 23.07 29.51
N GLU A 320 9.85 24.24 29.98
CA GLU A 320 9.97 25.47 29.17
C GLU A 320 10.82 25.30 27.89
N ALA A 321 11.72 24.32 27.84
CA ALA A 321 12.54 24.07 26.64
C ALA A 321 11.72 23.57 25.44
N LEU A 322 10.48 23.09 25.67
CA LEU A 322 9.53 22.71 24.62
C LEU A 322 8.66 23.86 24.12
N ALA A 323 8.59 24.98 24.86
CA ALA A 323 7.78 26.13 24.49
C ALA A 323 8.02 26.63 23.05
N PRO A 324 9.26 26.62 22.52
CA PRO A 324 9.49 26.98 21.12
C PRO A 324 8.83 26.04 20.11
N LEU A 325 8.52 24.76 20.41
CA LEU A 325 7.91 23.86 19.43
C LEU A 325 6.47 24.26 18.99
N PHE A 326 5.90 25.30 19.59
CA PHE A 326 4.51 25.73 19.32
C PHE A 326 4.36 27.26 19.19
N GLY A 327 5.47 27.99 19.07
CA GLY A 327 5.46 29.45 19.04
C GLY A 327 4.94 30.11 20.33
N GLY A 328 4.75 31.43 20.30
CA GLY A 328 4.44 32.23 21.49
C GLY A 328 3.14 31.83 22.22
N ALA A 329 2.13 31.31 21.50
CA ALA A 329 0.88 30.86 22.12
C ALA A 329 0.95 29.44 22.70
N GLY A 330 1.72 28.52 22.09
CA GLY A 330 1.84 27.17 22.63
C GLY A 330 2.82 27.03 23.79
N ALA A 331 3.66 28.04 24.04
CA ALA A 331 4.39 28.19 25.30
C ALA A 331 3.44 28.20 26.52
N ALA A 332 2.28 28.85 26.41
CA ALA A 332 1.26 28.89 27.47
C ALA A 332 0.54 27.55 27.66
N VAL A 333 0.44 26.73 26.60
CA VAL A 333 -0.16 25.38 26.64
C VAL A 333 0.75 24.39 27.37
N LEU A 334 2.07 24.55 27.26
CA LEU A 334 3.05 23.54 27.68
C LEU A 334 3.77 23.80 29.00
N GLY A 335 3.79 25.03 29.52
CA GLY A 335 4.37 25.44 30.83
C GLY A 335 5.10 24.35 31.65
N ASP A 336 4.50 23.93 32.76
CA ASP A 336 5.03 22.88 33.67
C ASP A 336 4.65 21.44 33.26
N LYS A 337 4.27 21.21 31.99
CA LYS A 337 3.80 19.90 31.53
C LYS A 337 4.96 18.94 31.25
N PRO A 338 4.74 17.61 31.36
CA PRO A 338 5.74 16.63 30.98
C PRO A 338 6.06 16.72 29.47
N PRO A 339 7.19 16.13 29.01
CA PRO A 339 7.51 16.08 27.60
C PRO A 339 6.36 15.49 26.79
N LEU A 340 6.13 16.08 25.61
CA LEU A 340 5.12 15.57 24.69
C LEU A 340 5.38 14.11 24.35
N ASN A 341 4.31 13.32 24.21
CA ASN A 341 4.44 11.93 23.79
C ASN A 341 5.16 11.79 22.44
N LEU A 342 5.10 12.78 21.55
CA LEU A 342 5.93 12.85 20.33
C LEU A 342 7.43 12.81 20.66
N VAL A 343 7.86 13.70 21.55
CA VAL A 343 9.27 13.78 21.98
C VAL A 343 9.66 12.50 22.70
N ALA A 344 8.82 12.04 23.63
CA ALA A 344 9.07 10.85 24.43
C ALA A 344 9.09 9.57 23.58
N THR A 345 8.35 9.52 22.47
CA THR A 345 8.37 8.38 21.53
C THR A 345 9.59 8.43 20.62
N VAL A 346 9.93 9.59 20.05
CA VAL A 346 11.09 9.71 19.15
C VAL A 346 12.41 9.62 19.91
N ALA A 347 12.44 9.98 21.21
CA ALA A 347 13.62 9.88 22.07
C ALA A 347 14.16 8.45 22.27
N HIS A 348 13.43 7.40 21.84
CA HIS A 348 14.00 6.05 21.69
C HIS A 348 15.19 6.02 20.71
N ASP A 349 15.24 6.96 19.77
CA ASP A 349 16.38 7.27 18.91
C ASP A 349 16.79 8.74 19.09
N PRO A 350 17.74 9.05 20.00
CA PRO A 350 18.16 10.41 20.28
C PRO A 350 18.75 11.14 19.06
N ASP A 351 19.43 10.41 18.16
CA ASP A 351 20.04 11.01 16.96
C ASP A 351 18.95 11.44 15.98
N LEU A 352 17.91 10.62 15.80
CA LEU A 352 16.73 10.98 15.02
C LEU A 352 15.99 12.18 15.62
N LEU A 353 15.81 12.22 16.95
CA LEU A 353 15.18 13.36 17.63
C LEU A 353 15.97 14.65 17.41
N ILE A 354 17.29 14.59 17.51
CA ILE A 354 18.19 15.73 17.23
C ILE A 354 18.08 16.19 15.78
N ALA A 355 17.87 15.28 14.83
CA ALA A 355 17.73 15.61 13.42
C ALA A 355 16.36 16.24 13.08
N VAL A 356 15.28 15.73 13.67
CA VAL A 356 13.90 16.17 13.35
C VAL A 356 13.53 17.46 14.08
N ALA A 357 13.96 17.63 15.33
CA ALA A 357 13.54 18.75 16.16
C ALA A 357 13.84 20.15 15.58
N PRO A 358 15.00 20.44 14.96
CA PRO A 358 15.28 21.75 14.37
C PRO A 358 14.30 22.14 13.27
N LEU A 359 13.82 21.18 12.48
CA LEU A 359 12.83 21.42 11.44
C LEU A 359 11.47 21.80 12.07
N LEU A 360 11.01 21.01 13.05
CA LEU A 360 9.75 21.28 13.76
C LEU A 360 9.79 22.64 14.47
N LEU A 361 10.91 22.95 15.14
CA LEU A 361 11.14 24.25 15.76
C LEU A 361 11.10 25.39 14.74
N ARG A 362 11.68 25.21 13.55
CA ARG A 362 11.72 26.25 12.53
C ARG A 362 10.32 26.54 12.00
N VAL A 363 9.51 25.53 11.70
CA VAL A 363 8.14 25.76 11.17
C VAL A 363 7.18 26.25 12.26
N ALA A 364 7.38 25.83 13.52
CA ALA A 364 6.58 26.29 14.66
C ALA A 364 6.90 27.71 15.16
N ASN A 365 8.07 28.28 14.81
CA ASN A 365 8.44 29.68 15.11
C ASN A 365 8.65 30.51 13.85
N GLY A 366 8.02 30.13 12.76
CA GLY A 366 8.29 30.75 11.49
C GLY A 366 7.59 32.07 11.21
N ARG A 367 7.67 32.49 9.94
CA ARG A 367 7.17 33.74 9.37
C ARG A 367 5.68 33.72 9.06
N LEU A 368 5.06 32.54 9.01
CA LEU A 368 3.62 32.42 8.79
C LEU A 368 2.84 32.95 10.01
N PRO A 369 1.72 33.68 9.79
CA PRO A 369 0.84 34.09 10.87
C PRO A 369 0.37 32.89 11.70
N ALA A 370 0.28 33.05 13.02
CA ALA A 370 -0.01 31.93 13.92
C ALA A 370 -1.34 31.22 13.60
N ARG A 371 -2.40 31.98 13.31
CA ARG A 371 -3.72 31.43 12.90
C ARG A 371 -3.62 30.61 11.62
N ASP A 372 -2.88 31.11 10.62
CA ASP A 372 -2.75 30.47 9.32
C ASP A 372 -2.00 29.14 9.44
N ARG A 373 -0.99 29.07 10.34
CA ARG A 373 -0.33 27.80 10.66
C ARG A 373 -1.28 26.80 11.28
N GLU A 374 -2.13 27.22 12.22
CA GLU A 374 -3.09 26.30 12.83
C GLU A 374 -4.12 25.80 11.83
N ILE A 375 -4.60 26.63 10.90
CA ILE A 375 -5.47 26.15 9.79
C ILE A 375 -4.77 25.03 9.01
N VAL A 376 -3.50 25.26 8.65
CA VAL A 376 -2.70 24.30 7.89
C VAL A 376 -2.49 23.00 8.68
N VAL A 377 -2.10 23.09 9.95
CA VAL A 377 -1.81 21.93 10.79
C VAL A 377 -3.08 21.14 11.12
N LEU A 378 -4.19 21.82 11.45
CA LEU A 378 -5.49 21.19 11.67
C LEU A 378 -5.98 20.50 10.40
N ARG A 379 -5.76 21.10 9.22
CA ARG A 379 -6.09 20.46 7.94
C ARG A 379 -5.23 19.23 7.66
N VAL A 380 -3.93 19.28 7.98
CA VAL A 380 -3.05 18.10 7.92
C VAL A 380 -3.54 17.01 8.88
N ALA A 381 -3.94 17.36 10.10
CA ALA A 381 -4.48 16.42 11.08
C ALA A 381 -5.78 15.76 10.57
N GLY A 382 -6.70 16.55 10.03
CA GLY A 382 -7.95 16.08 9.44
C GLY A 382 -7.74 15.13 8.26
N SER A 383 -6.86 15.52 7.33
CA SER A 383 -6.55 14.71 6.14
C SER A 383 -5.68 13.47 6.45
N THR A 384 -4.95 13.42 7.57
CA THR A 384 -4.22 12.20 8.02
C THR A 384 -5.07 11.33 8.96
N GLY A 385 -6.19 11.85 9.46
CA GLY A 385 -6.91 11.25 10.57
C GLY A 385 -6.10 11.21 11.87
N SER A 386 -5.08 12.07 12.03
CA SER A 386 -4.20 12.02 13.20
C SER A 386 -4.86 12.65 14.42
N ARG A 387 -5.38 11.79 15.32
CA ARG A 387 -5.96 12.21 16.61
C ARG A 387 -4.95 12.95 17.47
N TYR A 388 -3.70 12.50 17.48
CA TYR A 388 -2.62 13.10 18.28
C TYR A 388 -2.35 14.55 17.86
N VAL A 389 -2.07 14.78 16.57
CA VAL A 389 -1.82 16.14 16.05
C VAL A 389 -3.05 17.02 16.23
N GLY A 390 -4.24 16.48 15.92
CA GLY A 390 -5.50 17.21 16.04
C GLY A 390 -5.80 17.66 17.47
N ALA A 391 -5.55 16.82 18.48
CA ALA A 391 -5.80 17.16 19.88
C ALA A 391 -4.90 18.30 20.39
N ILE A 392 -3.60 18.23 20.08
CA ILE A 392 -2.65 19.28 20.48
C ILE A 392 -2.99 20.60 19.79
N HIS A 393 -3.18 20.57 18.47
CA HIS A 393 -3.38 21.79 17.69
C HIS A 393 -4.78 22.40 17.85
N ARG A 394 -5.79 21.61 18.21
CA ARG A 394 -7.07 22.16 18.70
C ARG A 394 -6.85 23.05 19.92
N ARG A 395 -6.04 22.60 20.89
CA ARG A 395 -5.75 23.40 22.09
C ARG A 395 -4.97 24.67 21.75
N VAL A 396 -3.97 24.58 20.89
CA VAL A 396 -3.18 25.74 20.43
C VAL A 396 -4.07 26.75 19.70
N ALA A 397 -4.93 26.29 18.78
CA ALA A 397 -5.88 27.13 18.07
C ALA A 397 -6.86 27.85 19.01
N THR A 398 -7.37 27.16 20.03
CA THR A 398 -8.23 27.78 21.06
C THR A 398 -7.51 28.88 21.84
N GLU A 399 -6.25 28.68 22.25
CA GLU A 399 -5.46 29.72 22.93
C GLU A 399 -5.15 30.92 22.02
N LEU A 400 -5.06 30.70 20.71
CA LEU A 400 -4.95 31.77 19.72
C LEU A 400 -6.27 32.53 19.47
N GLY A 401 -7.37 32.10 20.10
CA GLY A 401 -8.68 32.72 19.97
C GLY A 401 -9.45 32.31 18.72
N MET A 402 -9.06 31.21 18.05
CA MET A 402 -9.87 30.64 16.97
C MET A 402 -11.16 30.05 17.55
N SER A 403 -12.27 30.27 16.85
CA SER A 403 -13.56 29.70 17.24
C SER A 403 -13.59 28.19 17.05
N GLU A 404 -14.44 27.48 17.80
CA GLU A 404 -14.62 26.03 17.61
C GLU A 404 -15.06 25.69 16.19
N GLN A 405 -15.88 26.55 15.58
CA GLN A 405 -16.33 26.39 14.20
C GLN A 405 -15.17 26.47 13.20
N GLU A 406 -14.25 27.42 13.36
CA GLU A 406 -13.04 27.50 12.51
C GLU A 406 -12.14 26.27 12.67
N ILE A 407 -11.99 25.78 13.91
CA ILE A 407 -11.16 24.60 14.21
C ILE A 407 -11.76 23.33 13.58
N ASP A 408 -13.07 23.15 13.73
CA ASP A 408 -13.81 22.02 13.16
C ASP A 408 -13.81 22.08 11.63
N ALA A 409 -14.02 23.27 11.05
CA ALA A 409 -13.94 23.48 9.61
C ALA A 409 -12.55 23.14 9.07
N ALA A 410 -11.47 23.64 9.71
CA ALA A 410 -10.09 23.35 9.28
C ALA A 410 -9.81 21.84 9.27
N THR A 411 -10.39 21.11 10.22
CA THR A 411 -10.21 19.67 10.36
C THR A 411 -11.09 18.86 9.40
N THR A 412 -12.33 19.29 9.15
CA THR A 412 -13.38 18.42 8.58
C THR A 412 -14.05 18.94 7.31
N ASP A 413 -14.12 20.26 7.11
CA ASP A 413 -14.86 20.88 6.02
C ASP A 413 -13.96 21.84 5.21
N PRO A 414 -13.29 21.34 4.17
CA PRO A 414 -12.40 22.17 3.36
C PRO A 414 -13.13 23.24 2.55
N GLU A 415 -14.44 23.11 2.36
CA GLU A 415 -15.28 24.01 1.56
C GLU A 415 -16.22 24.85 2.45
N ALA A 416 -15.89 25.00 3.74
CA ALA A 416 -16.69 25.74 4.70
C ALA A 416 -16.95 27.18 4.20
N ARG A 417 -18.21 27.60 4.25
CA ARG A 417 -18.65 28.92 3.74
C ARG A 417 -18.05 30.09 4.51
N GLU A 418 -17.52 29.84 5.70
CA GLU A 418 -16.86 30.85 6.52
C GLU A 418 -15.42 31.17 6.05
N TRP A 419 -14.84 30.38 5.15
CA TRP A 419 -13.49 30.64 4.68
C TRP A 419 -13.38 31.94 3.90
N THR A 420 -12.41 32.77 4.28
CA THR A 420 -11.95 33.83 3.37
C THR A 420 -11.25 33.20 2.17
N GLU A 421 -11.11 33.95 1.06
CA GLU A 421 -10.37 33.45 -0.11
C GLU A 421 -8.96 32.95 0.24
N HIS A 422 -8.31 33.56 1.25
CA HIS A 422 -6.98 33.15 1.71
C HIS A 422 -7.02 31.87 2.53
N ASP A 423 -7.99 31.73 3.45
CA ASP A 423 -8.11 30.51 4.25
C ASP A 423 -8.42 29.30 3.35
N ALA A 424 -9.30 29.47 2.37
CA ALA A 424 -9.60 28.46 1.36
C ALA A 424 -8.35 28.10 0.54
N ALA A 425 -7.47 29.07 0.24
CA ALA A 425 -6.20 28.80 -0.44
C ALA A 425 -5.21 28.02 0.43
N LEU A 426 -5.15 28.28 1.75
CA LEU A 426 -4.35 27.50 2.69
C LEU A 426 -4.83 26.05 2.77
N VAL A 427 -6.13 25.85 2.93
CA VAL A 427 -6.75 24.51 2.99
C VAL A 427 -6.52 23.75 1.68
N ARG A 428 -6.75 24.41 0.54
CA ARG A 428 -6.52 23.84 -0.78
C ARG A 428 -5.05 23.48 -1.00
N ALA A 429 -4.12 24.33 -0.57
CA ALA A 429 -2.69 24.02 -0.67
C ALA A 429 -2.31 22.77 0.13
N VAL A 430 -2.90 22.58 1.32
CA VAL A 430 -2.71 21.33 2.08
C VAL A 430 -3.24 20.13 1.29
N ASP A 431 -4.46 20.23 0.76
CA ASP A 431 -5.08 19.13 0.01
C ASP A 431 -4.33 18.82 -1.30
N GLU A 432 -3.82 19.82 -2.00
CA GLU A 432 -3.01 19.67 -3.21
C GLU A 432 -1.63 19.04 -2.91
N LEU A 433 -0.95 19.50 -1.86
CA LEU A 433 0.34 18.94 -1.42
C LEU A 433 0.20 17.52 -0.87
N ARG A 434 -0.99 17.15 -0.43
CA ARG A 434 -1.32 15.80 0.03
C ARG A 434 -1.98 14.94 -1.03
N GLY A 435 -2.33 15.54 -2.16
CA GLY A 435 -2.84 14.85 -3.32
C GLY A 435 -1.72 14.13 -4.08
N PRO A 436 -2.06 13.37 -5.13
CA PRO A 436 -1.14 12.49 -5.84
C PRO A 436 0.09 13.18 -6.48
N GLY A 437 0.00 14.50 -6.71
CA GLY A 437 1.11 15.27 -7.29
C GLY A 437 2.07 15.87 -6.26
N ALA A 438 1.66 15.94 -4.98
CA ALA A 438 2.38 16.68 -3.94
C ALA A 438 2.85 18.08 -4.38
N THR A 439 2.01 18.76 -5.16
CA THR A 439 2.33 20.03 -5.82
C THR A 439 1.22 21.03 -5.58
N VAL A 440 1.57 22.28 -5.27
CA VAL A 440 0.61 23.40 -5.27
C VAL A 440 0.37 23.85 -6.71
N THR A 441 -0.90 24.00 -7.09
CA THR A 441 -1.26 24.48 -8.44
C THR A 441 -0.90 25.94 -8.64
N ASP A 442 -0.71 26.37 -9.90
CA ASP A 442 -0.42 27.79 -10.22
C ASP A 442 -1.49 28.75 -9.67
N GLU A 443 -2.76 28.34 -9.67
CA GLU A 443 -3.84 29.16 -9.14
C GLU A 443 -3.73 29.29 -7.61
N THR A 444 -3.54 28.19 -6.89
CA THR A 444 -3.36 28.21 -5.43
C THR A 444 -2.11 28.99 -5.03
N TRP A 445 -1.00 28.79 -5.77
CA TRP A 445 0.25 29.53 -5.58
C TRP A 445 0.05 31.03 -5.75
N ARG A 446 -0.61 31.45 -6.84
CA ARG A 446 -0.92 32.86 -7.11
C ARG A 446 -1.82 33.46 -6.05
N ARG A 447 -2.81 32.71 -5.54
CA ARG A 447 -3.74 33.17 -4.49
C ARG A 447 -3.02 33.39 -3.15
N LEU A 448 -2.17 32.45 -2.74
CA LEU A 448 -1.34 32.60 -1.54
C LEU A 448 -0.32 33.75 -1.70
N GLY A 449 0.27 33.90 -2.89
CA GLY A 449 1.22 34.96 -3.22
C GLY A 449 0.64 36.38 -3.19
N ILE A 450 -0.68 36.56 -3.03
CA ILE A 450 -1.28 37.87 -2.77
C ILE A 450 -0.87 38.38 -1.38
N ARG A 451 -0.70 37.47 -0.40
CA ARG A 451 -0.38 37.81 1.00
C ARG A 451 0.99 37.35 1.45
N TYR A 452 1.54 36.32 0.83
CA TYR A 452 2.82 35.72 1.21
C TYR A 452 3.94 36.06 0.26
N ASP A 453 5.11 36.34 0.84
CA ASP A 453 6.37 36.39 0.10
C ASP A 453 6.94 34.98 -0.12
N GLU A 454 7.96 34.86 -0.98
CA GLU A 454 8.58 33.56 -1.29
C GLU A 454 9.07 32.81 -0.04
N PRO A 455 9.73 33.47 0.95
CA PRO A 455 10.08 32.81 2.20
C PRO A 455 8.88 32.24 2.98
N GLN A 456 7.73 32.91 2.99
CA GLN A 456 6.50 32.41 3.62
C GLN A 456 5.88 31.26 2.83
N LEU A 457 5.88 31.31 1.49
CA LEU A 457 5.42 30.22 0.64
C LEU A 457 6.25 28.96 0.85
N LEU A 458 7.59 29.07 0.87
CA LEU A 458 8.48 27.95 1.17
C LEU A 458 8.23 27.37 2.58
N GLU A 459 7.99 28.26 3.55
CA GLU A 459 7.67 27.84 4.91
C GLU A 459 6.33 27.09 5.00
N LEU A 460 5.33 27.50 4.22
CA LEU A 460 4.05 26.78 4.11
C LEU A 460 4.25 25.35 3.62
N LEU A 461 5.03 25.16 2.55
CA LEU A 461 5.35 23.82 2.03
C LEU A 461 6.06 22.98 3.10
N ALA A 462 7.05 23.56 3.78
CA ALA A 462 7.79 22.90 4.84
C ALA A 462 6.90 22.55 6.04
N LEU A 463 5.96 23.42 6.41
CA LEU A 463 5.00 23.19 7.49
C LEU A 463 4.09 21.99 7.18
N VAL A 464 3.54 21.91 5.96
CA VAL A 464 2.72 20.77 5.52
C VAL A 464 3.50 19.47 5.58
N GLY A 465 4.73 19.45 5.03
CA GLY A 465 5.59 18.27 5.06
C GLY A 465 5.97 17.84 6.48
N ALA A 466 6.36 18.80 7.33
CA ALA A 466 6.74 18.56 8.71
C ALA A 466 5.60 17.95 9.54
N TYR A 467 4.39 18.49 9.44
CA TYR A 467 3.25 17.96 10.17
C TYR A 467 2.67 16.68 9.56
N THR A 468 2.88 16.44 8.27
CA THR A 468 2.59 15.14 7.65
C THR A 468 3.52 14.05 8.20
N LEU A 469 4.82 14.36 8.35
CA LEU A 469 5.78 13.48 9.03
C LEU A 469 5.35 13.17 10.47
N VAL A 470 5.01 14.20 11.25
CA VAL A 470 4.57 14.05 12.65
C VAL A 470 3.30 13.21 12.76
N ALA A 471 2.30 13.49 11.92
CA ALA A 471 1.06 12.72 11.87
C ALA A 471 1.31 11.25 11.49
N GLY A 472 2.20 11.00 10.53
CA GLY A 472 2.62 9.65 10.14
C GLY A 472 3.30 8.89 11.30
N LEU A 473 4.22 9.54 12.02
CA LEU A 473 4.85 8.97 13.22
C LEU A 473 3.82 8.66 14.30
N ALA A 474 2.94 9.60 14.62
CA ALA A 474 1.94 9.44 15.67
C ALA A 474 0.96 8.30 15.36
N ASN A 475 0.43 8.25 14.13
CA ASN A 475 -0.51 7.22 13.71
C ASN A 475 0.17 5.84 13.66
N SER A 476 1.39 5.77 13.13
CA SER A 476 2.12 4.50 13.00
C SER A 476 2.57 3.96 14.35
N CYS A 477 2.95 4.82 15.30
CA CYS A 477 3.34 4.40 16.64
C CYS A 477 2.14 4.11 17.56
N GLY A 478 0.90 4.42 17.14
CA GLY A 478 -0.27 4.34 18.01
C GLY A 478 -0.15 5.28 19.21
N MET A 479 0.42 6.47 18.98
CA MET A 479 0.85 7.38 20.04
C MET A 479 -0.37 7.92 20.83
N PRO A 480 -0.41 7.77 22.16
CA PRO A 480 -1.51 8.30 22.95
C PRO A 480 -1.45 9.83 22.97
N VAL A 481 -2.63 10.47 22.99
CA VAL A 481 -2.73 11.90 23.31
C VAL A 481 -2.19 12.10 24.73
N ASP A 482 -1.44 13.18 24.94
CA ASP A 482 -0.88 13.50 26.24
C ASP A 482 -1.98 13.62 27.32
N GLU A 483 -1.83 12.89 28.42
CA GLU A 483 -2.87 12.79 29.47
C GLU A 483 -3.29 14.16 30.02
N TRP A 484 -2.34 15.10 30.05
CA TRP A 484 -2.56 16.44 30.60
C TRP A 484 -3.36 17.37 29.68
N LEU A 485 -3.60 16.99 28.42
CA LEU A 485 -4.56 17.68 27.55
C LEU A 485 -6.01 17.39 27.95
N GLY A 486 -6.24 16.40 28.81
CA GLY A 486 -7.56 15.86 29.12
C GLY A 486 -8.05 14.97 27.97
N ASP A 487 -8.93 14.01 28.25
CA ASP A 487 -9.54 13.21 27.19
C ASP A 487 -10.39 14.14 26.31
N PRO A 488 -10.11 14.28 25.00
CA PRO A 488 -10.99 15.00 24.10
C PRO A 488 -12.21 14.12 23.78
N ALA A 489 -12.92 13.66 24.81
CA ALA A 489 -14.24 13.03 24.69
C ALA A 489 -15.31 14.01 24.18
N GLY A 490 -14.94 15.29 23.96
CA GLY A 490 -15.81 16.36 23.46
C GLY A 490 -15.40 16.96 22.12
N SER A 491 -14.34 16.49 21.44
CA SER A 491 -14.18 16.87 20.03
C SER A 491 -15.23 16.10 19.24
N PRO A 492 -16.10 16.75 18.46
CA PRO A 492 -17.05 16.02 17.62
C PRO A 492 -16.24 15.05 16.77
N ASP A 493 -16.59 13.77 16.83
CA ASP A 493 -16.16 12.81 15.83
C ASP A 493 -16.55 13.43 14.47
N PRO A 494 -15.58 13.70 13.56
CA PRO A 494 -15.88 14.19 12.22
C PRO A 494 -16.91 13.33 11.48
N ASN A 495 -17.14 12.09 11.94
CA ASN A 495 -18.13 11.16 11.40
C ASN A 495 -19.51 11.23 12.08
N ALA A 496 -19.70 11.95 13.19
CA ALA A 496 -20.93 11.89 13.98
C ALA A 496 -22.06 12.85 13.55
N MET A 497 -21.84 13.82 12.65
CA MET A 497 -22.85 14.86 12.34
C MET A 497 -23.43 14.85 10.91
N VAL A 498 -23.10 13.86 10.07
CA VAL A 498 -23.66 13.74 8.71
C VAL A 498 -25.09 13.14 8.69
N GLY A 499 -25.63 12.71 9.84
CA GLY A 499 -26.88 11.93 9.92
C GLY A 499 -28.19 12.68 10.16
N ARG A 500 -28.25 14.02 10.19
CA ARG A 500 -29.49 14.75 10.54
C ARG A 500 -29.80 15.97 9.65
N ALA A 501 -30.17 15.74 8.39
CA ALA A 501 -31.01 16.68 7.64
C ALA A 501 -31.76 15.94 6.52
N GLY A 502 -33.02 15.59 6.75
CA GLY A 502 -33.83 14.92 5.72
C GLY A 502 -35.22 14.48 6.19
N GLY A 503 -35.91 15.31 6.96
CA GLY A 503 -37.28 15.04 7.39
C GLY A 503 -38.12 16.31 7.37
N TYR A 504 -38.58 16.72 6.18
CA TYR A 504 -39.69 17.66 6.05
C TYR A 504 -40.81 17.02 5.23
N SER A 505 -41.92 16.83 5.92
CA SER A 505 -43.24 16.46 5.43
C SER A 505 -43.76 17.49 4.42
N LYS A 506 -44.12 17.03 3.21
CA LYS A 506 -45.49 17.00 2.69
C LYS A 506 -45.55 16.32 1.33
#